data_AF-R6VBE0-F1
#
_entry.id   AF-R6VBE0-F1
#
_cell.length_a   1.000
_cell.length_b   1.000
_cell.length_c   1.000
_cell.angle_alpha   90.00
_cell.angle_beta   90.00
_cell.angle_gamma   90.00
#
_symmetry.space_group_name_H-M   'P 1'
#
loop_
_entity.id
_entity.type
_entity.pdbx_description
1 polymer ?
#
loop_
_entity_poly.entity_id
_entity_poly.type
_entity_poly.pdbx_seq_one_letter_code
_entity_poly.pdbx_strand_id
1 'polypeptide(L)'
;MKRLLYILTAALMASACGEEKNEVFYTISYPITEVGAEVTIETTEPEPEPTPGEGGETGGSDTTGGTGTDEGTGSGSETEDETGDGTGEGGQTEDPAVAEIEAEIIAAAPVAAGGSYTLYFSTYNAGRLEVMTAADAAMAAGVFGKEPGQSSIEFIYSGRDYVGTVSSYTDSEGVRKVLLAVDLTEEYRKLHPEVNITKAERLEYTSTNAY
;
A
#
# COMPACT_ATOMS: atom_id res chain seq x y z
N MET A 1 -1.37 13.03 21.08
CA MET A 1 -1.33 14.42 21.62
C MET A 1 -0.05 15.18 21.27
N LYS A 2 0.57 14.95 20.11
CA LYS A 2 1.74 15.71 19.61
C LYS A 2 1.49 16.41 18.26
N ARG A 3 0.43 15.99 17.53
CA ARG A 3 0.01 16.51 16.22
C ARG A 3 -0.37 18.00 16.25
N LEU A 4 -1.02 18.45 17.32
CA LEU A 4 -1.49 19.85 17.44
C LEU A 4 -0.38 20.90 17.64
N LEU A 5 0.81 20.55 18.16
CA LEU A 5 1.75 21.58 18.62
C LEU A 5 2.47 22.28 17.47
N TYR A 6 2.81 21.56 16.39
CA TYR A 6 3.56 22.15 15.27
C TYR A 6 2.68 23.01 14.36
N ILE A 7 1.45 22.55 14.10
CA ILE A 7 0.46 23.25 13.27
C ILE A 7 -0.08 24.50 13.97
N LEU A 8 -0.23 24.50 15.30
CA LEU A 8 -0.71 25.69 16.02
C LEU A 8 0.20 26.91 15.79
N THR A 9 1.52 26.69 15.72
CA THR A 9 2.50 27.74 15.35
C THR A 9 2.34 28.23 13.90
N ALA A 10 2.05 27.34 12.94
CA ALA A 10 1.85 27.71 11.54
C ALA A 10 0.52 28.41 11.28
N ALA A 11 -0.57 27.97 11.94
CA ALA A 11 -1.91 28.52 11.80
C ALA A 11 -2.05 29.91 12.43
N LEU A 12 -1.37 30.18 13.57
CA LEU A 12 -1.35 31.50 14.21
C LEU A 12 -0.76 32.58 13.28
N MET A 13 0.23 32.24 12.45
CA MET A 13 0.89 33.16 11.52
C MET A 13 0.03 33.54 10.30
N ALA A 14 -1.07 32.83 10.03
CA ALA A 14 -1.97 33.14 8.90
C ALA A 14 -3.08 34.14 9.25
N SER A 15 -3.32 34.41 10.54
CA SER A 15 -4.46 35.22 11.02
C SER A 15 -4.11 36.66 11.42
N ALA A 16 -2.83 37.02 11.46
CA ALA A 16 -2.39 38.39 11.67
C ALA A 16 -2.37 39.11 10.32
N CYS A 17 -3.37 39.95 10.04
CA CYS A 17 -3.28 41.00 9.03
C CYS A 17 -2.17 41.98 9.42
N GLY A 18 -0.96 41.66 8.99
CA GLY A 18 0.24 42.48 9.05
C GLY A 18 1.18 41.88 8.03
N GLU A 19 1.75 42.74 7.19
CA GLU A 19 2.63 42.42 6.09
C GLU A 19 3.99 41.88 6.58
N GLU A 20 3.99 40.82 7.39
CA GLU A 20 5.17 39.98 7.57
C GLU A 20 5.19 39.03 6.41
N LYS A 21 6.02 39.36 5.42
CA LYS A 21 6.37 38.48 4.31
C LYS A 21 6.79 37.14 4.92
N ASN A 22 5.89 36.17 4.90
CA ASN A 22 6.19 34.78 5.20
C ASN A 22 7.03 34.30 3.99
N GLU A 23 8.29 34.72 3.98
CA GLU A 23 9.17 34.66 2.81
C GLU A 23 9.34 33.19 2.44
N VAL A 24 8.75 32.84 1.30
CA VAL A 24 8.89 31.50 0.73
C VAL A 24 10.31 31.40 0.21
N PHE A 25 11.14 30.58 0.85
CA PHE A 25 12.51 30.36 0.40
C PHE A 25 12.64 29.12 -0.49
N TYR A 26 11.64 28.23 -0.49
CA TYR A 26 11.61 27.04 -1.33
C TYR A 26 10.17 26.68 -1.71
N THR A 27 9.98 26.23 -2.95
CA THR A 27 8.70 25.74 -3.46
C THR A 27 8.94 24.44 -4.21
N ILE A 28 8.08 23.46 -3.96
CA ILE A 28 8.04 22.22 -4.74
C ILE A 28 6.59 21.92 -5.10
N SER A 29 6.40 21.42 -6.32
CA SER A 29 5.12 20.90 -6.76
C SER A 29 5.22 19.40 -6.93
N TYR A 30 4.14 18.69 -6.61
CA TYR A 30 3.93 17.27 -6.84
C TYR A 30 2.73 17.10 -7.77
N PRO A 31 2.91 17.22 -9.10
CA PRO A 31 1.84 16.95 -10.07
C PRO A 31 1.57 15.46 -10.13
N ILE A 32 0.32 15.06 -9.91
CA ILE A 32 -0.10 13.66 -9.88
C ILE A 32 -0.28 13.18 -11.32
N THR A 33 0.45 12.13 -11.67
CA THR A 33 0.35 11.47 -12.98
C THR A 33 -0.63 10.30 -12.96
N GLU A 34 -0.71 9.62 -11.82
CA GLU A 34 -1.53 8.43 -11.64
C GLU A 34 -1.87 8.24 -10.16
N VAL A 35 -3.05 7.67 -9.91
CA VAL A 35 -3.46 7.20 -8.58
C VAL A 35 -3.66 5.69 -8.67
N GLY A 36 -2.94 4.96 -7.83
CA GLY A 36 -3.09 3.53 -7.64
C GLY A 36 -3.47 3.19 -6.20
N ALA A 37 -3.64 1.91 -5.94
CA ALA A 37 -3.83 1.35 -4.61
C ALA A 37 -3.06 0.03 -4.51
N GLU A 38 -2.72 -0.35 -3.27
CA GLU A 38 -2.18 -1.68 -2.98
C GLU A 38 -2.96 -2.26 -1.80
N VAL A 39 -3.63 -3.38 -2.03
CA VAL A 39 -4.45 -4.04 -1.01
C VAL A 39 -3.98 -5.47 -0.78
N THR A 40 -3.94 -5.90 0.48
CA THR A 40 -3.66 -7.28 0.86
C THR A 40 -4.75 -7.77 1.80
N ILE A 41 -5.34 -8.91 1.46
CA ILE A 41 -6.36 -9.61 2.26
C ILE A 41 -5.81 -10.99 2.63
N GLU A 42 -5.94 -11.35 3.90
CA GLU A 42 -5.67 -12.71 4.35
C GLU A 42 -6.90 -13.58 4.08
N THR A 43 -6.86 -14.40 3.02
CA THR A 43 -7.86 -15.44 2.79
C THR A 43 -7.68 -16.57 3.80
N THR A 44 -8.72 -16.86 4.58
CA THR A 44 -8.75 -18.10 5.36
C THR A 44 -9.09 -19.23 4.39
N GLU A 45 -8.17 -20.17 4.18
CA GLU A 45 -8.46 -21.37 3.39
C GLU A 45 -9.68 -22.09 4.00
N PRO A 46 -10.71 -22.47 3.22
CA PRO A 46 -11.83 -23.21 3.78
C PRO A 46 -11.29 -24.53 4.35
N GLU A 47 -11.62 -24.84 5.61
CA GLU A 47 -11.27 -26.14 6.19
C GLU A 47 -11.78 -27.26 5.27
N PRO A 48 -10.97 -28.29 4.98
CA PRO A 48 -11.41 -29.40 4.15
C PRO A 48 -12.65 -30.03 4.80
N GLU A 49 -13.71 -30.21 4.00
CA GLU A 49 -14.93 -30.87 4.48
C GLU A 49 -14.56 -32.23 5.11
N PRO A 50 -15.14 -32.57 6.28
CA PRO A 50 -14.86 -33.85 6.89
C PRO A 50 -15.26 -34.97 5.92
N THR A 51 -14.29 -35.79 5.50
CA THR A 51 -14.56 -37.00 4.73
C THR A 51 -15.56 -37.84 5.50
N PRO A 52 -16.69 -38.27 4.88
CA PRO A 52 -17.62 -39.17 5.53
C PRO A 52 -16.86 -40.42 5.98
N GLY A 53 -16.68 -40.57 7.29
CA GLY A 53 -15.99 -41.70 7.86
C GLY A 53 -16.71 -42.99 7.45
N GLU A 54 -16.00 -43.89 6.76
CA GLU A 54 -16.48 -45.24 6.55
C GLU A 54 -16.59 -45.91 7.93
N GLY A 55 -17.80 -45.89 8.48
CA GLY A 55 -18.21 -46.71 9.61
C GLY A 55 -18.25 -48.17 9.19
N GLY A 56 -17.08 -48.81 9.11
CA GLY A 56 -16.93 -50.25 8.99
C GLY A 56 -16.74 -50.88 10.36
N GLU A 57 -17.83 -51.17 11.06
CA GLU A 57 -17.80 -52.21 12.08
C GLU A 57 -17.49 -53.55 11.41
N THR A 58 -16.52 -54.31 11.92
CA THR A 58 -16.67 -55.70 12.39
C THR A 58 -15.37 -56.51 12.28
N GLY A 59 -15.07 -57.23 13.37
CA GLY A 59 -14.58 -58.62 13.29
C GLY A 59 -13.06 -58.81 13.24
N GLY A 60 -12.49 -59.24 14.36
CA GLY A 60 -11.10 -59.70 14.43
C GLY A 60 -10.85 -61.06 13.78
N SER A 61 -9.56 -61.42 13.66
CA SER A 61 -9.07 -62.79 13.87
C SER A 61 -7.54 -62.77 13.88
N ASP A 62 -6.98 -63.46 14.86
CA ASP A 62 -5.56 -63.70 15.08
C ASP A 62 -4.87 -64.54 13.99
N THR A 63 -3.53 -64.55 14.08
CA THR A 63 -2.56 -65.63 13.80
C THR A 63 -1.72 -65.65 12.50
N THR A 64 -0.40 -65.50 12.74
CA THR A 64 0.72 -66.39 12.33
C THR A 64 1.32 -66.31 10.91
N GLY A 65 2.55 -65.77 10.86
CA GLY A 65 3.77 -66.53 10.52
C GLY A 65 4.06 -66.86 9.04
N GLY A 66 5.23 -66.40 8.55
CA GLY A 66 5.81 -66.90 7.30
C GLY A 66 7.09 -66.15 6.87
N THR A 67 8.24 -66.75 7.15
CA THR A 67 9.61 -66.33 6.80
C THR A 67 10.01 -66.72 5.37
N GLY A 68 10.91 -65.94 4.75
CA GLY A 68 11.79 -66.39 3.64
C GLY A 68 12.31 -65.22 2.79
N THR A 69 13.57 -64.77 2.96
CA THR A 69 14.77 -65.03 2.08
C THR A 69 14.67 -64.43 0.67
N ASP A 70 15.69 -63.88 0.01
CA ASP A 70 17.04 -63.35 0.22
C ASP A 70 17.58 -63.06 -1.22
N GLU A 71 18.66 -62.27 -1.33
CA GLU A 71 19.66 -62.20 -2.42
C GLU A 71 19.43 -61.25 -3.63
N GLY A 72 20.32 -60.22 -3.68
CA GLY A 72 21.04 -59.73 -4.87
C GLY A 72 20.26 -58.82 -5.84
N THR A 73 20.80 -57.74 -6.41
CA THR A 73 22.16 -57.47 -6.88
C THR A 73 22.23 -55.99 -7.28
N GLY A 74 23.36 -55.32 -7.06
CA GLY A 74 23.49 -53.89 -7.27
C GLY A 74 23.93 -53.43 -8.67
N SER A 75 23.76 -52.12 -8.84
CA SER A 75 24.60 -51.16 -9.58
C SER A 75 24.38 -50.95 -11.09
N GLY A 76 23.84 -49.76 -11.40
CA GLY A 76 24.43 -48.86 -12.40
C GLY A 76 23.56 -48.50 -13.60
N SER A 77 22.95 -47.30 -13.59
CA SER A 77 23.03 -46.36 -14.71
C SER A 77 22.46 -45.01 -14.31
N GLU A 78 23.31 -44.01 -14.41
CA GLU A 78 22.98 -42.59 -14.35
C GLU A 78 22.20 -42.22 -15.61
N THR A 79 21.06 -41.55 -15.46
CA THR A 79 20.45 -40.74 -16.52
C THR A 79 19.75 -39.55 -15.90
N GLU A 80 20.42 -38.41 -16.05
CA GLU A 80 19.87 -37.12 -16.44
C GLU A 80 18.79 -36.50 -15.52
N ASP A 81 19.28 -35.64 -14.64
CA ASP A 81 18.54 -34.62 -13.91
C ASP A 81 17.99 -33.58 -14.92
N GLU A 82 16.86 -33.91 -15.55
CA GLU A 82 15.99 -32.91 -16.15
C GLU A 82 15.27 -32.18 -15.02
N THR A 83 15.93 -31.16 -14.46
CA THR A 83 15.27 -30.17 -13.61
C THR A 83 14.33 -29.38 -14.51
N GLY A 84 13.10 -29.90 -14.60
CA GLY A 84 12.01 -29.34 -15.36
C GLY A 84 11.78 -27.88 -15.00
N ASP A 85 11.70 -27.08 -16.06
CA ASP A 85 10.99 -25.81 -16.12
C ASP A 85 9.63 -25.93 -15.42
N GLY A 86 9.61 -25.51 -14.17
CA GLY A 86 8.41 -25.20 -13.42
C GLY A 86 8.34 -23.69 -13.25
N THR A 87 8.29 -22.95 -14.36
CA THR A 87 7.71 -21.61 -14.37
C THR A 87 6.26 -21.77 -13.90
N GLY A 88 6.08 -21.74 -12.58
CA GLY A 88 4.79 -21.58 -11.95
C GLY A 88 4.29 -20.17 -12.27
N GLU A 89 3.78 -19.96 -13.48
CA GLU A 89 2.64 -19.06 -13.70
C GLU A 89 1.45 -19.68 -12.97
N GLY A 90 1.52 -19.70 -11.63
CA GLY A 90 0.35 -19.72 -10.80
C GLY A 90 -0.31 -18.37 -11.00
N GLY A 91 -1.19 -18.27 -11.98
CA GLY A 91 -2.14 -17.18 -12.06
C GLY A 91 -2.99 -17.22 -10.80
N GLN A 92 -2.53 -16.57 -9.72
CA GLN A 92 -3.43 -16.11 -8.68
C GLN A 92 -4.42 -15.22 -9.42
N THR A 93 -5.62 -15.75 -9.62
CA THR A 93 -6.75 -14.87 -9.86
C THR A 93 -6.79 -13.97 -8.65
N GLU A 94 -6.51 -12.69 -8.84
CA GLU A 94 -6.61 -11.69 -7.78
C GLU A 94 -7.97 -11.87 -7.10
N ASP A 95 -7.99 -11.94 -5.77
CA ASP A 95 -9.24 -12.04 -5.02
C ASP A 95 -10.13 -10.87 -5.48
N PRO A 96 -11.36 -11.12 -5.96
CA PRO A 96 -12.23 -10.06 -6.46
C PRO A 96 -12.43 -8.93 -5.45
N ALA A 97 -12.37 -9.23 -4.14
CA ALA A 97 -12.44 -8.21 -3.10
C ALA A 97 -11.25 -7.24 -3.11
N VAL A 98 -10.04 -7.72 -3.47
CA VAL A 98 -8.84 -6.87 -3.61
C VAL A 98 -9.09 -5.82 -4.71
N ALA A 99 -9.50 -6.25 -5.89
CA ALA A 99 -9.76 -5.36 -7.03
C ALA A 99 -10.89 -4.35 -6.74
N GLU A 100 -11.95 -4.79 -6.06
CA GLU A 100 -13.05 -3.90 -5.64
C GLU A 100 -12.54 -2.82 -4.67
N ILE A 101 -11.79 -3.20 -3.63
CA ILE A 101 -11.27 -2.26 -2.64
C ILE A 101 -10.24 -1.30 -3.25
N GLU A 102 -9.36 -1.79 -4.14
CA GLU A 102 -8.42 -0.93 -4.87
C GLU A 102 -9.15 0.13 -5.70
N ALA A 103 -10.20 -0.27 -6.44
CA ALA A 103 -11.01 0.66 -7.20
C ALA A 103 -11.70 1.70 -6.30
N GLU A 104 -12.19 1.30 -5.12
CA GLU A 104 -12.76 2.22 -4.13
C GLU A 104 -11.73 3.22 -3.61
N ILE A 105 -10.52 2.77 -3.26
CA ILE A 105 -9.43 3.64 -2.80
C ILE A 105 -9.05 4.67 -3.87
N ILE A 106 -8.92 4.23 -5.12
CA ILE A 106 -8.60 5.10 -6.26
C ILE A 106 -9.73 6.11 -6.48
N ALA A 107 -10.99 5.68 -6.44
CA ALA A 107 -12.14 6.56 -6.60
C ALA A 107 -12.29 7.57 -5.46
N ALA A 108 -11.90 7.21 -4.24
CA ALA A 108 -11.95 8.07 -3.06
C ALA A 108 -10.75 9.05 -2.95
N ALA A 109 -9.75 8.93 -3.83
CA ALA A 109 -8.55 9.76 -3.81
C ALA A 109 -8.91 11.26 -3.86
N PRO A 110 -8.33 12.08 -2.98
CA PRO A 110 -8.69 13.49 -2.90
C PRO A 110 -8.08 14.34 -4.03
N VAL A 111 -7.05 13.81 -4.70
CA VAL A 111 -6.39 14.41 -5.86
C VAL A 111 -6.26 13.35 -6.94
N ALA A 112 -6.89 13.59 -8.09
CA ALA A 112 -6.84 12.72 -9.25
C ALA A 112 -5.61 13.04 -10.13
N ALA A 113 -5.34 12.17 -11.11
CA ALA A 113 -4.37 12.44 -12.16
C ALA A 113 -4.64 13.80 -12.85
N GLY A 114 -3.57 14.56 -13.10
CA GLY A 114 -3.63 15.94 -13.57
C GLY A 114 -3.82 16.98 -12.45
N GLY A 115 -4.14 16.56 -11.23
CA GLY A 115 -4.10 17.39 -10.03
C GLY A 115 -2.67 17.59 -9.48
N SER A 116 -2.53 18.34 -8.39
CA SER A 116 -1.22 18.58 -7.76
C SER A 116 -1.30 19.03 -6.30
N TYR A 117 -0.20 18.82 -5.58
CA TYR A 117 0.11 19.51 -4.32
C TYR A 117 1.29 20.46 -4.53
N THR A 118 1.12 21.74 -4.21
CA THR A 118 2.21 22.72 -4.25
C THR A 118 2.49 23.21 -2.84
N LEU A 119 3.72 22.97 -2.39
CA LEU A 119 4.17 23.26 -1.03
C LEU A 119 5.08 24.47 -1.06
N TYR A 120 4.68 25.50 -0.32
CA TYR A 120 5.42 26.75 -0.15
C TYR A 120 6.07 26.75 1.22
N PHE A 121 7.37 26.48 1.27
CA PHE A 121 8.13 26.39 2.51
C PHE A 121 8.45 27.79 3.02
N SER A 122 7.80 28.15 4.13
CA SER A 122 8.16 29.32 4.94
C SER A 122 9.02 28.95 6.14
N THR A 123 9.09 27.66 6.49
CA THR A 123 10.07 27.08 7.41
C THR A 123 10.62 25.78 6.83
N TYR A 124 11.68 25.22 7.43
CA TYR A 124 12.33 24.00 6.90
C TYR A 124 11.37 22.81 6.73
N ASN A 125 10.39 22.66 7.63
CA ASN A 125 9.50 21.50 7.65
C ASN A 125 8.01 21.83 7.47
N ALA A 126 7.63 23.09 7.27
CA ALA A 126 6.22 23.46 7.21
C ALA A 126 6.01 24.73 6.38
N GLY A 127 4.76 24.91 5.94
CA GLY A 127 4.37 26.11 5.23
C GLY A 127 2.97 26.03 4.65
N ARG A 128 2.70 26.89 3.67
CA ARG A 128 1.43 26.91 2.95
C ARG A 128 1.36 25.79 1.94
N LEU A 129 0.15 25.27 1.72
CA LEU A 129 -0.17 24.27 0.72
C LEU A 129 -1.20 24.86 -0.25
N GLU A 130 -1.05 24.59 -1.54
CA GLU A 130 -2.11 24.73 -2.53
C GLU A 130 -2.37 23.36 -3.17
N VAL A 131 -3.64 22.99 -3.28
CA VAL A 131 -4.07 21.70 -3.82
C VAL A 131 -4.96 21.92 -5.02
N MET A 132 -4.59 21.34 -6.16
CA MET A 132 -5.41 21.25 -7.35
C MET A 132 -5.96 19.82 -7.41
N THR A 133 -7.26 19.62 -7.18
CA THR A 133 -7.81 18.26 -7.00
C THR A 133 -7.89 17.43 -8.29
N ALA A 134 -7.88 18.08 -9.45
CA ALA A 134 -7.85 17.46 -10.77
C ALA A 134 -7.37 18.50 -11.79
N ALA A 135 -7.11 18.09 -13.04
CA ALA A 135 -6.78 19.03 -14.11
C ALA A 135 -7.82 20.16 -14.19
N ASP A 136 -7.32 21.41 -14.26
CA ASP A 136 -8.12 22.64 -14.34
C ASP A 136 -9.07 22.91 -13.16
N ALA A 137 -8.97 22.16 -12.06
CA ALA A 137 -9.74 22.43 -10.85
C ALA A 137 -9.29 23.73 -10.16
N ALA A 138 -10.19 24.34 -9.40
CA ALA A 138 -9.84 25.49 -8.57
C ALA A 138 -8.85 25.08 -7.46
N MET A 139 -7.88 25.97 -7.18
CA MET A 139 -6.90 25.76 -6.12
C MET A 139 -7.55 25.87 -4.74
N ALA A 140 -7.38 24.84 -3.92
CA ALA A 140 -7.72 24.85 -2.50
C ALA A 140 -6.51 25.24 -1.66
N ALA A 141 -6.67 26.19 -0.75
CA ALA A 141 -5.63 26.58 0.18
C ALA A 141 -5.58 25.62 1.39
N GLY A 142 -4.38 25.40 1.90
CA GLY A 142 -4.12 24.59 3.08
C GLY A 142 -2.77 24.89 3.71
N VAL A 143 -2.36 23.99 4.60
CA VAL A 143 -1.02 23.97 5.21
C VAL A 143 -0.46 22.55 5.14
N PHE A 144 0.86 22.46 5.18
CA PHE A 144 1.56 21.19 5.35
C PHE A 144 2.60 21.27 6.46
N GLY A 145 2.92 20.11 7.04
CA GLY A 145 3.97 19.95 8.03
C GLY A 145 4.71 18.63 7.84
N LYS A 146 5.99 18.61 8.21
CA LYS A 146 6.84 17.42 8.23
C LYS A 146 7.44 17.25 9.62
N GLU A 147 7.59 16.01 10.06
CA GLU A 147 8.43 15.74 11.20
C GLU A 147 9.91 15.78 10.75
N PRO A 148 10.79 16.55 11.43
CA PRO A 148 12.19 16.62 11.06
C PRO A 148 12.84 15.23 11.00
N GLY A 149 13.50 14.91 9.89
CA GLY A 149 14.18 13.62 9.69
C GLY A 149 13.27 12.46 9.30
N GLN A 150 11.95 12.68 9.19
CA GLN A 150 10.98 11.67 8.78
C GLN A 150 10.56 11.88 7.32
N SER A 151 10.11 10.79 6.69
CA SER A 151 9.47 10.81 5.37
C SER A 151 7.99 11.20 5.44
N SER A 152 7.40 11.30 6.63
CA SER A 152 5.99 11.67 6.80
C SER A 152 5.76 13.15 6.53
N ILE A 153 4.65 13.42 5.85
CA ILE A 153 4.12 14.75 5.58
C ILE A 153 2.63 14.79 5.91
N GLU A 154 2.23 15.76 6.70
CA GLU A 154 0.84 16.03 7.06
C GLU A 154 0.29 17.11 6.12
N PHE A 155 -0.90 16.88 5.58
CA PHE A 155 -1.63 17.82 4.74
C PHE A 155 -2.96 18.19 5.39
N ILE A 156 -3.23 19.49 5.52
CA ILE A 156 -4.49 20.01 6.04
C ILE A 156 -5.07 21.02 5.04
N TYR A 157 -6.19 20.66 4.43
CA TYR A 157 -6.89 21.49 3.45
C TYR A 157 -8.34 21.04 3.31
N SER A 158 -9.25 21.95 2.97
CA SER A 158 -10.67 21.62 2.70
C SER A 158 -11.35 20.73 3.76
N GLY A 159 -10.99 20.88 5.03
CA GLY A 159 -11.51 20.07 6.15
C GLY A 159 -10.94 18.65 6.23
N ARG A 160 -9.98 18.29 5.37
CA ARG A 160 -9.22 17.04 5.39
C ARG A 160 -7.94 17.20 6.21
N ASP A 161 -7.57 16.12 6.87
CA ASP A 161 -6.33 15.97 7.63
C ASP A 161 -5.85 14.54 7.41
N TYR A 162 -4.77 14.37 6.64
CA TYR A 162 -4.14 13.07 6.47
C TYR A 162 -2.62 13.19 6.34
N VAL A 163 -1.96 12.09 6.71
CA VAL A 163 -0.50 11.96 6.68
C VAL A 163 -0.13 11.04 5.52
N GLY A 164 0.68 11.55 4.60
CA GLY A 164 1.33 10.77 3.57
C GLY A 164 2.78 10.45 3.94
N THR A 165 3.31 9.39 3.34
CA THR A 165 4.72 9.04 3.35
C THR A 165 5.33 9.40 2.00
N VAL A 166 6.37 10.23 2.02
CA VAL A 166 7.15 10.57 0.83
C VAL A 166 8.18 9.49 0.59
N SER A 167 8.09 8.80 -0.54
CA SER A 167 9.05 7.81 -1.00
C SER A 167 9.42 8.08 -2.46
N SER A 168 10.10 7.12 -3.09
CA SER A 168 10.45 7.22 -4.51
C SER A 168 10.12 5.93 -5.26
N TYR A 169 9.75 6.06 -6.52
CA TYR A 169 9.66 4.96 -7.47
C TYR A 169 10.51 5.27 -8.71
N THR A 170 10.78 4.25 -9.52
CA THR A 170 11.44 4.43 -10.83
C THR A 170 10.37 4.33 -11.90
N ASP A 171 10.23 5.37 -12.72
CA ASP A 171 9.27 5.36 -13.82
C ASP A 171 9.73 4.48 -15.01
N SER A 172 8.88 4.35 -16.03
CA SER A 172 9.18 3.56 -17.24
C SER A 172 10.38 4.07 -18.03
N GLU A 173 10.84 5.30 -17.80
CA GLU A 173 12.01 5.90 -18.42
C GLU A 173 13.29 5.69 -17.58
N GLY A 174 13.18 5.01 -16.43
CA GLY A 174 14.31 4.78 -15.52
C GLY A 174 14.63 5.96 -14.61
N VAL A 175 13.75 6.97 -14.54
CA VAL A 175 13.95 8.17 -13.72
C VAL A 175 13.33 7.96 -12.34
N ARG A 176 14.07 8.30 -11.29
CA ARG A 176 13.53 8.30 -9.92
C ARG A 176 12.56 9.46 -9.73
N LYS A 177 11.34 9.14 -9.34
CA LYS A 177 10.22 10.05 -9.11
C LYS A 177 9.71 9.94 -7.68
N VAL A 178 9.02 10.97 -7.20
CA VAL A 178 8.41 10.97 -5.87
C VAL A 178 7.09 10.21 -5.90
N LEU A 179 6.86 9.38 -4.89
CA LEU A 179 5.60 8.70 -4.60
C LEU A 179 5.08 9.20 -3.25
N LEU A 180 3.78 9.54 -3.20
CA LEU A 180 3.08 9.81 -1.94
C LEU A 180 2.20 8.60 -1.63
N ALA A 181 2.49 7.92 -0.52
CA ALA A 181 1.69 6.79 -0.05
C ALA A 181 0.88 7.18 1.20
N VAL A 182 -0.40 6.81 1.25
CA VAL A 182 -1.25 7.02 2.43
C VAL A 182 -1.79 5.68 2.90
N ASP A 183 -1.48 5.32 4.14
CA ASP A 183 -2.01 4.13 4.79
C ASP A 183 -3.48 4.36 5.18
N LEU A 184 -4.36 3.59 4.55
CA LEU A 184 -5.82 3.60 4.76
C LEU A 184 -6.31 2.29 5.37
N THR A 185 -5.40 1.43 5.83
CA THR A 185 -5.71 0.07 6.30
C THR A 185 -6.80 0.07 7.38
N GLU A 186 -6.68 0.94 8.38
CA GLU A 186 -7.66 1.05 9.48
C GLU A 186 -9.00 1.65 9.06
N GLU A 187 -9.04 2.41 7.96
CA GLU A 187 -10.27 2.94 7.40
C GLU A 187 -11.01 1.84 6.64
N TYR A 188 -10.31 1.16 5.73
CA TYR A 188 -10.91 0.14 4.88
C TYR A 188 -11.24 -1.15 5.64
N ARG A 189 -10.51 -1.51 6.70
CA ARG A 189 -10.94 -2.57 7.65
C ARG A 189 -12.33 -2.31 8.24
N LYS A 190 -12.71 -1.05 8.44
CA LYS A 190 -14.03 -0.69 9.00
C LYS A 190 -15.12 -0.66 7.93
N LEU A 191 -14.76 -0.29 6.71
CA LEU A 191 -15.67 -0.25 5.57
C LEU A 191 -16.00 -1.65 5.05
N HIS A 192 -15.03 -2.57 5.11
CA HIS A 192 -15.15 -3.96 4.65
C HIS A 192 -14.84 -4.96 5.78
N PRO A 193 -15.66 -5.01 6.84
CA PRO A 193 -15.44 -5.93 7.97
C PRO A 193 -15.55 -7.42 7.59
N GLU A 194 -16.11 -7.74 6.41
CA GLU A 194 -16.25 -9.08 5.87
C GLU A 194 -14.95 -9.69 5.34
N VAL A 195 -13.93 -8.86 5.08
CA VAL A 195 -12.60 -9.31 4.60
C VAL A 195 -11.51 -8.97 5.61
N ASN A 196 -10.52 -9.85 5.74
CA ASN A 196 -9.40 -9.65 6.65
C ASN A 196 -8.29 -8.82 5.97
N ILE A 197 -8.53 -7.52 5.80
CA ILE A 197 -7.56 -6.59 5.19
C ILE A 197 -6.34 -6.45 6.11
N THR A 198 -5.16 -6.84 5.62
CA THR A 198 -3.89 -6.64 6.32
C THR A 198 -3.17 -5.37 5.90
N LYS A 199 -3.41 -4.91 4.67
CA LYS A 199 -2.86 -3.69 4.10
C LYS A 199 -3.86 -3.05 3.13
N ALA A 200 -4.01 -1.73 3.21
CA ALA A 200 -4.65 -0.93 2.18
C ALA A 200 -3.95 0.43 2.09
N GLU A 201 -3.22 0.66 1.01
CA GLU A 201 -2.51 1.93 0.78
C GLU A 201 -3.02 2.61 -0.50
N ARG A 202 -3.19 3.93 -0.45
CA ARG A 202 -3.34 4.75 -1.64
C ARG A 202 -1.98 5.22 -2.11
N LEU A 203 -1.71 5.10 -3.41
CA LEU A 203 -0.47 5.47 -4.05
C LEU A 203 -0.70 6.62 -5.03
N GLU A 204 -0.07 7.76 -4.81
CA GLU A 204 -0.16 8.94 -5.66
C GLU A 204 1.20 9.15 -6.35
N TYR A 205 1.30 8.71 -7.60
CA TYR A 205 2.50 8.80 -8.42
C TYR A 205 2.65 10.22 -8.96
N THR A 206 3.87 10.77 -8.89
CA THR A 206 4.13 12.16 -9.26
C THR A 206 5.16 12.26 -10.37
N SER A 207 5.10 13.32 -11.18
CA SER A 207 6.14 13.61 -12.18
C SER A 207 7.41 14.25 -11.60
N THR A 208 7.41 14.55 -10.30
CA THR A 208 8.50 15.24 -9.58
C THR A 208 9.68 14.29 -9.37
N ASN A 209 10.87 14.72 -9.76
CA ASN A 209 12.08 13.92 -9.56
C ASN A 209 12.41 13.74 -8.08
N ALA A 210 12.79 12.52 -7.69
CA ALA A 210 13.34 12.21 -6.39
C ALA A 210 14.87 12.24 -6.45
N TYR A 211 15.49 13.09 -5.64
CA TYR A 211 16.95 13.28 -5.56
C TYR A 211 17.52 12.63 -4.30
#